data_AF-A0A0S4XJA6-F1
#
_entry.id   AF-A0A0S4XJA6-F1
#
_cell.length_a   1.000
_cell.length_b   1.000
_cell.length_c   1.000
_cell.angle_alpha   90.00
_cell.angle_beta   90.00
_cell.angle_gamma   90.00
#
_symmetry.space_group_name_H-M   'P 1'
#
loop_
_entity.id
_entity.type
_entity.pdbx_description
1 polymer ?
#
loop_
_entity_poly.entity_id
_entity_poly.type
_entity_poly.pdbx_seq_one_letter_code
_entity_poly.pdbx_strand_id
1 'polypeptide(L)'
;MFARHVSPVYFDALTAVCLAHGFSPRVLHEVRSVSSQVAFVGCGQGIALVPAAMKSFAPDNVVVRPLTERIRVVTTAMAWNSARENPLIDQVIACLPPRRPSEPTGRRGAASA
;
A
#
# COMPACT_ATOMS: atom_id res chain seq x y z
N MET A 1 -2.16 -12.23 -2.48
CA MET A 1 -2.55 -11.15 -1.54
C MET A 1 -1.63 -11.17 -0.33
N PHE A 2 -1.52 -10.07 0.42
CA PHE A 2 -0.69 -10.04 1.63
C PHE A 2 -1.36 -10.91 2.69
N ALA A 3 -0.62 -11.72 3.43
CA ALA A 3 -1.24 -12.61 4.40
C ALA A 3 -1.91 -11.79 5.52
N ARG A 4 -3.19 -12.11 5.82
CA ARG A 4 -4.00 -11.28 6.75
C ARG A 4 -3.36 -11.18 8.13
N HIS A 5 -2.75 -12.27 8.62
CA HIS A 5 -2.08 -12.28 9.92
C HIS A 5 -0.80 -11.42 9.98
N VAL A 6 -0.18 -11.10 8.83
CA VAL A 6 1.02 -10.24 8.78
C VAL A 6 0.65 -8.77 8.65
N SER A 7 -0.39 -8.47 7.87
CA SER A 7 -0.89 -7.09 7.72
C SER A 7 -2.42 -7.08 7.62
N PRO A 8 -3.14 -7.15 8.76
CA PRO A 8 -4.59 -7.20 8.77
C PRO A 8 -5.21 -5.97 8.11
N VAL A 9 -4.67 -4.78 8.42
CA VAL A 9 -5.16 -3.51 7.89
C VAL A 9 -5.05 -3.44 6.37
N TYR A 10 -3.93 -3.89 5.80
CA TYR A 10 -3.72 -3.90 4.35
C TYR A 10 -4.68 -4.88 3.67
N PHE A 11 -4.82 -6.09 4.22
CA PHE A 11 -5.71 -7.11 3.68
C PHE A 11 -7.18 -6.66 3.73
N ASP A 12 -7.62 -6.17 4.88
CA ASP A 12 -9.02 -5.78 5.09
C ASP A 12 -9.36 -4.55 4.24
N ALA A 13 -8.45 -3.58 4.09
CA ALA A 13 -8.66 -2.42 3.22
C ALA A 13 -8.79 -2.81 1.74
N LEU A 14 -7.96 -3.72 1.24
CA LEU A 14 -8.09 -4.21 -0.14
C LEU A 14 -9.38 -5.00 -0.36
N THR A 15 -9.73 -5.89 0.59
CA THR A 15 -10.98 -6.65 0.54
C THR A 15 -12.19 -5.73 0.57
N ALA A 16 -12.18 -4.70 1.41
CA ALA A 16 -13.24 -3.71 1.51
C ALA A 16 -13.41 -2.91 0.21
N VAL A 17 -12.31 -2.53 -0.46
CA VAL A 17 -12.40 -1.86 -1.77
C VAL A 17 -12.99 -2.79 -2.81
N CYS A 18 -12.54 -4.04 -2.92
CA CYS A 18 -13.15 -5.01 -3.84
C CYS A 18 -14.67 -5.13 -3.58
N LEU A 19 -15.06 -5.24 -2.31
CA LEU A 19 -16.46 -5.37 -1.92
C LEU A 19 -17.28 -4.13 -2.27
N ALA A 20 -16.72 -2.94 -2.10
CA ALA A 20 -17.35 -1.68 -2.51
C ALA A 20 -17.59 -1.60 -4.04
N HIS A 21 -16.83 -2.36 -4.83
CA HIS A 21 -17.00 -2.52 -6.27
C HIS A 21 -17.81 -3.78 -6.65
N GLY A 22 -18.51 -4.40 -5.70
CA GLY A 22 -19.47 -5.47 -5.96
C GLY A 22 -18.87 -6.88 -6.09
N PHE A 23 -17.62 -7.10 -5.69
CA PHE A 23 -17.01 -8.43 -5.73
C PHE A 23 -16.13 -8.73 -4.52
N SER A 24 -15.92 -10.01 -4.23
CA SER A 24 -14.93 -10.46 -3.25
C SER A 24 -13.68 -10.98 -3.98
N PRO A 25 -12.46 -10.63 -3.55
CA PRO A 25 -11.26 -11.12 -4.21
C PRO A 25 -11.12 -12.63 -4.02
N ARG A 26 -10.91 -13.38 -5.11
CA ARG A 26 -10.53 -14.80 -5.04
C ARG A 26 -9.05 -14.93 -4.74
N VAL A 27 -8.71 -15.13 -3.47
CA VAL A 27 -7.31 -15.21 -3.02
C VAL A 27 -6.73 -16.60 -3.30
N LEU A 28 -5.83 -16.70 -4.30
CA LEU A 28 -5.09 -17.94 -4.62
C LEU A 28 -3.91 -18.18 -3.66
N HIS A 29 -3.21 -17.10 -3.31
CA HIS A 29 -2.01 -17.16 -2.50
C HIS A 29 -2.00 -16.02 -1.48
N GLU A 30 -1.72 -16.36 -0.23
CA GLU A 30 -1.35 -15.40 0.82
C GLU A 30 0.16 -15.43 1.02
N VAL A 31 0.82 -14.26 0.91
CA VAL A 31 2.28 -14.14 0.99
C VAL A 31 2.70 -13.02 1.94
N ARG A 32 3.96 -13.02 2.36
CA ARG A 32 4.46 -12.17 3.46
C ARG A 32 5.10 -10.85 3.03
N SER A 33 5.27 -10.61 1.74
CA SER A 33 5.84 -9.37 1.22
C SER A 33 5.30 -9.04 -0.16
N VAL A 34 5.43 -7.78 -0.58
CA VAL A 34 5.09 -7.36 -1.94
C VAL A 34 6.06 -7.96 -2.97
N SER A 35 7.34 -8.12 -2.62
CA SER A 35 8.30 -8.79 -3.51
C SER A 35 7.90 -10.23 -3.82
N SER A 36 7.40 -10.98 -2.84
CA SER A 36 6.85 -12.32 -3.08
C SER A 36 5.61 -12.28 -3.98
N GLN A 37 4.74 -11.28 -3.83
CA GLN A 37 3.59 -11.14 -4.74
C GLN A 37 4.04 -10.98 -6.19
N VAL A 38 5.03 -10.11 -6.44
CA VAL A 38 5.59 -9.88 -7.78
C VAL A 38 6.25 -11.15 -8.32
N ALA A 39 6.99 -11.89 -7.49
CA ALA A 39 7.62 -13.15 -7.88
C ALA A 39 6.59 -14.20 -8.32
N PHE A 40 5.50 -14.36 -7.57
CA PHE A 40 4.41 -15.29 -7.93
C PHE A 40 3.77 -14.92 -9.27
N VAL A 41 3.55 -13.62 -9.53
CA VAL A 41 3.06 -13.15 -10.84
C VAL A 41 4.06 -13.48 -11.94
N GLY A 42 5.36 -13.25 -11.71
CA GLY A 42 6.41 -13.61 -12.66
C GLY A 42 6.48 -15.12 -12.98
N CYS A 43 6.07 -15.97 -12.03
CA CYS A 43 5.93 -17.41 -12.21
C CYS A 43 4.56 -17.84 -12.78
N GLY A 44 3.72 -16.90 -13.24
CA GLY A 44 2.42 -17.19 -13.83
C GLY A 44 1.34 -17.62 -12.82
N GLN A 45 1.54 -17.39 -11.51
CA GLN A 45 0.62 -17.83 -10.45
C GLN A 45 -0.56 -16.84 -10.23
N GLY A 46 -0.93 -16.08 -11.26
CA GLY A 46 -2.05 -15.13 -11.25
C GLY A 46 -1.64 -13.66 -11.25
N ILE A 47 -2.41 -12.82 -10.54
CA ILE A 47 -2.23 -11.36 -10.47
C ILE A 47 -2.10 -10.89 -9.01
N ALA A 48 -1.55 -9.68 -8.82
CA ALA A 48 -1.38 -9.09 -7.50
C ALA A 48 -1.68 -7.58 -7.48
N LEU A 49 -2.22 -7.12 -6.34
CA LEU A 49 -2.37 -5.70 -6.03
C LEU A 49 -1.13 -5.23 -5.25
N VAL A 50 -0.34 -4.34 -5.86
CA VAL A 50 0.92 -3.84 -5.31
C VAL A 50 0.93 -2.32 -5.20
N PRO A 51 1.65 -1.72 -4.23
CA PRO A 51 1.84 -0.28 -4.19
C PRO A 51 2.54 0.23 -5.46
N ALA A 52 2.15 1.41 -5.95
CA ALA A 52 2.72 1.99 -7.18
C ALA A 52 4.25 2.15 -7.13
N ALA A 53 4.82 2.35 -5.95
CA ALA A 53 6.26 2.43 -5.73
C ALA A 53 7.02 1.15 -6.11
N MET A 54 6.34 0.00 -6.16
CA MET A 54 6.95 -1.28 -6.52
C MET A 54 7.12 -1.47 -8.03
N LYS A 55 6.61 -0.55 -8.86
CA LYS A 55 6.72 -0.62 -10.31
C LYS A 55 8.17 -0.71 -10.79
N SER A 56 9.08 0.00 -10.15
CA SER A 56 10.51 0.00 -10.50
C SER A 56 11.23 -1.31 -10.16
N PHE A 57 10.60 -2.18 -9.36
CA PHE A 57 11.17 -3.45 -8.91
C PHE A 57 10.53 -4.66 -9.59
N ALA A 58 9.64 -4.45 -10.55
CA ALA A 58 9.05 -5.53 -11.32
C ALA A 58 10.05 -6.06 -12.36
N PRO A 59 10.24 -7.38 -12.48
CA PRO A 59 11.06 -7.96 -13.55
C PRO A 59 10.40 -7.76 -14.91
N ASP A 60 11.19 -7.89 -16.00
CA ASP A 60 10.74 -7.60 -17.37
C ASP A 60 9.51 -8.41 -17.81
N ASN A 61 9.34 -9.61 -17.26
CA ASN A 61 8.20 -10.48 -17.55
C ASN A 61 6.93 -10.14 -16.72
N VAL A 62 6.97 -9.12 -15.86
CA VAL A 62 5.84 -8.67 -15.06
C VAL A 62 5.38 -7.29 -15.47
N VAL A 63 4.10 -7.22 -15.86
CA VAL A 63 3.50 -5.99 -16.34
C VAL A 63 2.72 -5.31 -15.22
N VAL A 64 3.18 -4.13 -14.78
CA VAL A 64 2.48 -3.32 -13.77
C VAL A 64 1.52 -2.34 -14.44
N ARG A 65 0.25 -2.35 -14.00
CA ARG A 65 -0.81 -1.46 -14.49
C ARG A 65 -1.38 -0.63 -13.35
N PRO A 66 -1.60 0.69 -13.54
CA PRO A 66 -2.29 1.50 -12.54
C PRO A 66 -3.76 1.08 -12.43
N LEU A 67 -4.31 1.17 -11.22
CA LEU A 67 -5.75 1.08 -11.00
C LEU A 67 -6.39 2.45 -11.27
N THR A 68 -7.64 2.45 -11.71
CA THR A 68 -8.44 3.68 -11.83
C THR A 68 -8.67 4.29 -10.45
N GLU A 69 -8.99 3.44 -9.47
CA GLU A 69 -9.21 3.80 -8.09
C GLU A 69 -7.90 4.12 -7.37
N ARG A 70 -7.85 5.26 -6.68
CA ARG A 70 -6.76 5.59 -5.77
C ARG A 70 -6.97 4.96 -4.41
N ILE A 71 -6.41 3.76 -4.23
CA ILE A 71 -6.48 3.03 -2.97
C ILE A 71 -5.29 3.40 -2.08
N ARG A 72 -5.56 3.98 -0.90
CA ARG A 72 -4.54 4.22 0.14
C ARG A 72 -4.60 3.14 1.21
N VAL A 73 -3.77 2.13 1.05
CA VAL A 73 -3.64 0.98 1.97
C VAL A 73 -2.36 0.99 2.80
N VAL A 74 -1.38 1.82 2.43
CA VAL A 74 -0.10 1.94 3.15
C VAL A 74 0.25 3.42 3.28
N THR A 75 0.63 3.82 4.50
CA THR A 75 1.26 5.12 4.76
C THR A 75 2.65 4.85 5.32
N THR A 76 3.68 5.39 4.66
CA THR A 76 5.03 5.39 5.22
C THR A 76 5.18 6.64 6.08
N ALA A 77 5.52 6.46 7.35
CA ALA A 77 5.74 7.54 8.30
C ALA A 77 7.05 7.31 9.06
N MET A 78 7.67 8.40 9.49
CA MET A 78 8.77 8.38 10.45
C MET A 78 8.25 8.92 11.77
N ALA A 79 8.67 8.30 12.87
CA ALA A 79 8.31 8.71 14.21
C ALA A 79 9.57 8.73 15.08
N TRP A 80 9.69 9.75 15.92
CA TRP A 80 10.76 9.91 16.89
C TRP A 80 10.19 10.42 18.21
N ASN A 81 10.93 10.23 19.30
CA ASN A 81 10.53 10.72 20.60
C ASN A 81 10.92 12.20 20.72
N SER A 82 9.94 13.09 20.87
CA SER A 82 10.15 14.53 21.01
C SER A 82 10.87 14.92 22.31
N ALA A 83 10.88 14.05 23.33
CA ALA A 83 11.59 14.30 24.58
C ALA A 83 13.10 14.00 24.48
N ARG A 84 13.58 13.40 23.37
CA ARG A 84 15.00 13.13 23.14
C ARG A 84 15.50 14.02 22.02
N GLU A 85 16.32 15.00 22.38
CA GLU A 85 17.02 15.80 21.39
C GLU A 85 18.01 14.92 20.61
N ASN A 86 17.84 14.90 19.29
CA ASN A 86 18.76 14.22 18.38
C ASN A 86 19.00 15.15 17.18
N PRO A 87 20.19 15.77 17.07
CA PRO A 87 20.49 16.74 16.01
C PRO A 87 20.47 16.12 14.61
N LEU A 88 20.49 14.78 14.49
CA LEU A 88 20.36 14.11 13.20
C LEU A 88 18.94 14.12 12.66
N ILE A 89 17.91 14.32 13.50
CA ILE A 89 16.51 14.32 13.05
C ILE A 89 16.28 15.47 12.07
N ASP A 90 16.74 16.68 12.38
CA ASP A 90 16.59 17.85 11.50
C ASP A 90 17.34 17.65 10.17
N GLN A 91 18.53 17.03 10.23
CA GLN A 91 19.31 16.71 9.04
C GLN A 91 18.62 15.66 8.17
N VAL A 92 18.03 14.63 8.77
CA VAL A 92 17.26 13.62 8.05
C VAL A 92 16.01 14.25 7.42
N ILE A 93 15.29 15.11 8.13
CA ILE A 93 14.12 15.82 7.61
C ILE A 93 14.51 16.70 6.43
N ALA A 94 15.66 17.40 6.51
CA ALA A 94 16.17 18.24 5.43
C ALA A 94 16.53 17.44 4.16
N CYS A 95 16.97 16.18 4.33
CA CYS A 95 17.30 15.29 3.21
C CYS A 95 16.08 14.57 2.60
N LEU A 96 14.91 14.63 3.23
CA LEU A 96 13.71 14.00 2.70
C LEU A 96 13.13 14.80 1.52
N PRO A 97 12.62 14.13 0.47
CA PRO A 97 11.93 14.83 -0.61
C PRO A 97 10.71 15.57 -0.04
N PRO A 98 10.30 16.70 -0.66
CA PRO A 98 9.17 17.48 -0.19
C PRO A 98 7.95 16.55 -0.05
N ARG A 99 7.27 16.67 1.09
CA ARG A 99 6.07 15.89 1.39
C ARG A 99 5.11 16.04 0.21
N ARG A 100 4.87 14.95 -0.54
CA ARG A 100 3.81 14.96 -1.54
C ARG A 100 2.52 15.32 -0.81
N PRO A 101 1.75 16.31 -1.29
CA PRO A 101 0.52 16.72 -0.63
C PRO A 101 -0.35 15.48 -0.43
N SER A 102 -0.70 15.23 0.83
CA SER A 102 -1.69 14.21 1.15
C SER A 102 -3.02 14.71 0.59
N GLU A 103 -3.48 14.11 -0.51
CA GLU A 103 -4.81 14.38 -1.05
C GLU A 103 -5.85 14.16 0.06
N PRO A 104 -6.89 15.00 0.18
CA PRO A 104 -7.87 14.86 1.26
C PRO A 104 -8.43 13.43 1.25
N THR A 105 -8.36 12.75 2.39
CA THR A 105 -9.15 11.54 2.59
C THR A 105 -10.60 11.96 2.42
N GLY A 106 -11.28 11.39 1.41
CA GLY A 106 -12.66 11.73 1.07
C GLY A 106 -13.51 11.83 2.33
N ARG A 107 -14.21 12.96 2.47
CA ARG A 107 -15.21 13.22 3.51
C ARG A 107 -16.05 11.95 3.72
N ARG A 108 -16.03 11.39 4.94
CA ARG A 108 -17.12 10.51 5.38
C ARG A 108 -18.40 11.32 5.19
N GLY A 109 -19.33 10.79 4.39
CA GLY A 109 -20.64 11.38 4.20
C GLY A 109 -21.25 11.65 5.57
N ALA A 110 -21.66 12.90 5.79
CA ALA A 110 -22.56 13.22 6.87
C ALA A 110 -23.86 12.44 6.59
N ALA A 111 -24.10 11.40 7.38
CA ALA A 111 -25.44 10.87 7.56
C ALA A 111 -26.16 11.88 8.47
N SER A 112 -26.83 12.84 7.84
CA SER A 112 -27.90 13.61 8.44
C SER A 112 -29.05 12.66 8.78
N ALA A 113 -29.36 12.56 10.07
CA ALA A 113 -30.63 12.09 10.58
C ALA A 113 -31.49 13.31 10.93
#